data_AF-A0A972ZU80-F1
#
_entry.id   AF-A0A972ZU80-F1
#
_cell.length_a   1.000
_cell.length_b   1.000
_cell.length_c   1.000
_cell.angle_alpha   90.00
_cell.angle_beta   90.00
_cell.angle_gamma   90.00
#
_symmetry.space_group_name_H-M   'P 1'
#
loop_
_entity.id
_entity.type
_entity.pdbx_description
1 polymer ?
#
loop_
_entity_poly.entity_id
_entity_poly.type
_entity_poly.pdbx_seq_one_letter_code
_entity_poly.pdbx_strand_id
1 'polypeptide(L)'
;MAKKRYLVIGGSLRSPHDGQFRHLDPRTLARLYRVDPRDCIFASGWDDQRLAAIRAKDYIVLRPRFDGDYTRGLWGKRKIA
;
A
#
# COMPACT_ATOMS: atom_id res chain seq x y z
N MET A 1 -19.59 11.42 0.29
CA MET A 1 -18.14 11.26 0.00
C MET A 1 -17.79 9.79 0.17
N ALA A 2 -17.14 9.16 -0.82
CA ALA A 2 -16.69 7.77 -0.67
C ALA A 2 -15.67 7.70 0.47
N LYS A 3 -15.94 6.88 1.49
CA LYS A 3 -15.05 6.73 2.64
C LYS A 3 -13.83 5.94 2.19
N LYS A 4 -12.68 6.62 2.09
CA LYS A 4 -11.39 5.98 1.77
C LYS A 4 -11.05 4.93 2.82
N ARG A 5 -10.56 3.76 2.38
CA ARG A 5 -10.32 2.58 3.22
C ARG A 5 -8.84 2.17 3.25
N TYR A 6 -8.10 2.47 2.19
CA TYR A 6 -6.75 2.01 1.99
C TYR A 6 -5.76 3.17 2.06
N LEU A 7 -4.69 3.00 2.82
CA LEU A 7 -3.54 3.89 2.82
C LEU A 7 -2.40 3.19 2.10
N VAL A 8 -2.04 3.68 0.91
CA VAL A 8 -1.08 3.04 0.04
C VAL A 8 0.21 3.83 0.07
N ILE A 9 1.24 3.23 0.66
CA ILE A 9 2.53 3.86 0.87
C ILE A 9 3.52 3.23 -0.09
N GLY A 10 4.03 4.04 -1.01
CA GLY A 10 5.08 3.64 -1.94
C GLY A 10 6.39 3.39 -1.22
N GLY A 11 7.32 2.75 -1.92
CA GLY A 11 8.63 2.48 -1.35
C GLY A 11 9.51 1.64 -2.24
N SER A 12 10.78 1.60 -1.87
CA SER A 12 11.78 0.78 -2.55
C SER A 12 11.77 -0.63 -2.00
N LEU A 13 11.69 -1.61 -2.89
CA LEU A 13 11.79 -3.02 -2.59
C LEU A 13 13.04 -3.58 -3.26
N ARG A 14 13.82 -4.39 -2.54
CA ARG A 14 14.85 -5.20 -3.17
C ARG A 14 14.19 -6.42 -3.81
N SER A 15 14.38 -6.61 -5.12
CA SER A 15 13.86 -7.76 -5.83
C SER A 15 14.70 -9.00 -5.49
N PRO A 16 14.06 -10.14 -5.15
CA PRO A 16 14.77 -11.36 -4.78
C PRO A 16 15.43 -12.07 -5.97
N HIS A 17 15.03 -11.77 -7.20
CA HIS A 17 15.55 -12.42 -8.41
C HIS A 17 16.88 -11.84 -8.90
N ASP A 18 17.01 -10.52 -8.88
CA ASP A 18 18.13 -9.76 -9.45
C ASP A 18 18.89 -8.95 -8.38
N GLY A 19 18.40 -8.93 -7.13
CA GLY A 19 18.98 -8.17 -6.03
C GLY A 19 18.86 -6.66 -6.18
N GLN A 20 18.17 -6.16 -7.22
CA GLN A 20 18.06 -4.74 -7.52
C GLN A 20 16.96 -4.07 -6.70
N PHE A 21 17.19 -2.81 -6.32
CA PHE A 21 16.14 -2.00 -5.70
C PHE A 21 15.19 -1.45 -6.78
N ARG A 22 13.92 -1.79 -6.66
CA ARG A 22 12.84 -1.24 -7.48
C ARG A 22 11.98 -0.35 -6.62
N HIS A 23 11.81 0.89 -7.05
CA HIS A 23 10.83 1.78 -6.45
C HIS A 23 9.44 1.40 -6.95
N LEU A 24 8.52 1.10 -6.03
CA LEU A 24 7.12 0.87 -6.35
C LEU A 24 6.30 2.12 -6.03
N ASP A 25 5.78 2.74 -7.07
CA ASP A 25 4.83 3.83 -6.96
C ASP A 25 3.54 3.34 -6.26
N PRO A 26 2.95 4.14 -5.35
CA PRO A 26 1.76 3.74 -4.60
C PRO A 26 0.53 3.45 -5.49
N ARG A 27 0.43 4.02 -6.70
CA ARG A 27 -0.64 3.66 -7.66
C ARG A 27 -0.44 2.28 -8.25
N THR A 28 0.81 1.93 -8.57
CA THR A 28 1.17 0.58 -9.03
C THR A 28 0.90 -0.43 -7.93
N LEU A 29 1.22 -0.07 -6.68
CA LEU A 29 0.95 -0.90 -5.53
C LEU A 29 -0.55 -1.18 -5.34
N ALA A 30 -1.42 -0.16 -5.46
CA ALA A 30 -2.86 -0.36 -5.42
C ALA A 30 -3.37 -1.33 -6.50
N ARG A 31 -2.80 -1.28 -7.72
CA ARG A 31 -3.12 -2.23 -8.79
C ARG A 31 -2.68 -3.65 -8.45
N LEU A 32 -1.49 -3.83 -7.87
CA LEU A 32 -0.99 -5.14 -7.42
C LEU A 32 -1.89 -5.75 -6.35
N TYR A 33 -2.39 -4.92 -5.43
CA TYR A 33 -3.38 -5.30 -4.41
C TYR A 33 -4.82 -5.39 -4.92
N ARG A 34 -5.07 -5.08 -6.20
CA ARG A 34 -6.41 -5.07 -6.82
C ARG A 34 -7.45 -4.24 -6.04
N VAL A 35 -7.02 -3.11 -5.45
CA VAL A 35 -7.92 -2.17 -4.77
C VAL A 35 -8.30 -1.02 -5.69
N ASP A 36 -9.53 -0.51 -5.54
CA ASP A 36 -9.99 0.64 -6.32
C ASP A 36 -9.20 1.91 -5.91
N PRO A 37 -8.58 2.63 -6.86
CA PRO A 37 -7.87 3.88 -6.59
C PRO A 37 -8.71 4.96 -5.89
N ARG A 38 -10.04 4.94 -6.05
CA ARG A 38 -10.98 5.87 -5.42
C ARG A 38 -11.10 5.64 -3.92
N ASP A 39 -10.87 4.41 -3.46
CA ASP A 39 -10.86 4.03 -2.05
C ASP A 39 -9.47 4.21 -1.40
N CYS A 40 -8.49 4.71 -2.15
CA CYS A 40 -7.10 4.83 -1.73
C CYS A 40 -6.69 6.27 -1.36
N ILE A 41 -5.83 6.38 -0.36
CA ILE A 41 -4.95 7.52 -0.10
C ILE A 41 -3.55 7.09 -0.53
N PHE A 42 -2.92 7.86 -1.42
CA PHE A 42 -1.58 7.57 -1.92
C PHE A 42 -0.55 8.46 -1.23
N ALA A 43 0.51 7.84 -0.72
CA ALA A 43 1.67 8.50 -0.15
C ALA A 43 2.94 7.93 -0.79
N SER A 44 3.91 8.78 -1.12
CA SER A 44 5.14 8.34 -1.79
C SER A 44 6.15 7.66 -0.85
N GLY A 45 5.95 7.81 0.47
CA GLY A 45 6.79 7.24 1.52
C GLY A 45 6.24 7.59 2.90
N TRP A 46 6.91 7.10 3.96
CA TRP A 46 6.51 7.34 5.35
C TRP A 46 6.70 8.79 5.80
N ASP A 47 7.59 9.53 5.15
CA ASP A 47 7.87 10.94 5.42
C ASP A 47 6.91 11.90 4.69
N ASP A 48 5.91 11.39 3.96
CA ASP A 48 4.95 12.23 3.25
C ASP A 48 4.12 13.03 4.27
N GLN A 49 4.17 14.38 4.19
CA GLN A 49 3.45 15.27 5.11
C GLN A 49 1.95 14.99 5.17
N ARG A 50 1.36 14.40 4.11
CA ARG A 50 -0.05 13.98 4.12
C ARG A 50 -0.34 12.92 5.17
N LEU A 51 0.66 12.13 5.56
CA LEU A 51 0.54 11.12 6.62
C LEU A 51 0.48 11.74 8.02
N ALA A 52 1.00 12.94 8.23
CA ALA A 52 1.02 13.59 9.56
C ALA A 52 -0.40 13.83 10.12
N ALA A 53 -1.36 14.08 9.23
CA ALA A 53 -2.77 14.26 9.59
C ALA A 53 -3.58 12.93 9.60
N ILE A 54 -2.97 11.81 9.19
CA ILE A 54 -3.63 10.52 9.01
C ILE A 54 -3.26 9.58 10.14
N ARG A 55 -4.27 9.11 10.88
CA ARG A 55 -4.10 8.02 11.83
C ARG A 55 -4.05 6.69 11.07
N ALA A 56 -2.86 6.14 10.87
CA ALA A 56 -2.66 4.89 10.12
C ALA A 56 -3.55 3.72 10.60
N LYS A 57 -3.92 3.68 11.89
CA LYS A 57 -4.83 2.68 12.48
C LYS A 57 -6.25 2.70 11.91
N ASP A 58 -6.67 3.79 11.28
CA ASP A 58 -8.02 3.95 10.73
C ASP A 58 -8.12 3.40 9.29
N TYR A 59 -6.99 2.94 8.72
CA TYR A 59 -6.87 2.50 7.33
C TYR A 59 -6.22 1.12 7.23
N ILE A 60 -6.50 0.43 6.14
CA ILE A 60 -5.71 -0.75 5.76
C ILE A 60 -4.48 -0.26 5.01
N VAL A 61 -3.30 -0.45 5.62
CA VAL A 61 -2.03 0.03 5.06
C VAL A 61 -1.49 -0.99 4.04
N LEU A 62 -1.33 -0.54 2.80
CA LEU A 62 -0.72 -1.29 1.72
C LEU A 62 0.71 -0.78 1.51
N ARG A 63 1.68 -1.69 1.53
CA ARG A 63 3.11 -1.39 1.37
C ARG A 63 3.78 -2.40 0.44
N PRO A 64 4.91 -2.08 -0.20
CA PRO A 64 5.71 -3.04 -0.93
C PRO A 64 5.99 -4.28 -0.06
N ARG A 65 5.87 -5.46 -0.66
CA ARG A 65 6.17 -6.72 0.02
C ARG A 65 7.31 -7.45 -0.68
N PHE A 66 8.25 -7.94 0.13
CA PHE A 66 9.43 -8.65 -0.37
C PHE A 66 9.09 -10.02 -0.96
N ASP A 67 8.06 -10.68 -0.44
CA ASP A 67 7.56 -11.97 -0.93
C ASP A 67 6.80 -11.87 -2.25
N GLY A 68 6.53 -10.65 -2.75
CA GLY A 68 5.74 -10.44 -3.96
C GLY A 68 4.28 -10.87 -3.85
N ASP A 69 3.81 -11.29 -2.67
CA ASP A 69 2.44 -11.77 -2.46
C ASP A 69 1.51 -10.60 -2.08
N TYR A 70 1.05 -9.92 -3.11
CA TYR A 70 0.08 -8.84 -3.03
C TYR A 70 -1.38 -9.34 -2.94
N THR A 71 -1.61 -10.66 -2.91
CA THR A 71 -2.97 -11.24 -2.80
C THR A 71 -3.47 -11.35 -1.36
N ARG A 72 -2.56 -11.32 -0.37
CA ARG A 72 -2.87 -11.58 1.05
C ARG A 72 -2.59 -10.43 2.02
N GLY A 73 -2.12 -9.28 1.55
CA GLY A 73 -1.67 -8.20 2.43
C GLY A 73 -2.80 -7.24 2.84
N LEU A 74 -3.72 -7.71 3.68
CA LEU A 74 -4.59 -6.83 4.46
C LEU A 74 -4.16 -6.97 5.92
N TRP A 75 -3.20 -6.14 6.35
CA TRP A 75 -2.87 -6.04 7.78
C TRP A 75 -4.02 -5.29 8.44
N GLY A 76 -4.99 -6.06 8.97
CA GLY A 76 -6.21 -5.54 9.58
C GLY A 76 -7.49 -6.11 8.98
N LYS A 77 -7.84 -7.32 9.42
CA LYS A 77 -9.20 -7.91 9.47
C LYS A 77 -10.13 -7.75 8.23
N ARG A 78 -10.25 -8.84 7.47
CA ARG A 78 -11.43 -9.74 7.38
C ARG A 78 -11.31 -10.56 6.09
N LYS A 79 -11.32 -11.88 6.23
CA LYS A 79 -11.87 -12.75 5.17
C LYS A 79 -13.26 -12.20 4.86
N ILE A 80 -13.45 -11.69 3.65
CA ILE A 80 -14.79 -11.64 3.07
C ILE A 80 -14.97 -13.03 2.46
N ALA A 81 -16.04 -13.70 2.90
CA ALA A 81 -16.41 -15.05 2.52
C ALA A 81 -16.52 -15.22 1.01
#